data_AF-A0A2J8S947-F1
#
_entry.id   AF-A0A2J8S947-F1
#
_cell.length_a   1.000
_cell.length_b   1.000
_cell.length_c   1.000
_cell.angle_alpha   90.00
_cell.angle_beta   90.00
_cell.angle_gamma   90.00
#
_symmetry.space_group_name_H-M   'P 1'
#
loop_
_entity.id
_entity.type
_entity.pdbx_description
1 polymer ?
#
loop_
_entity_poly.entity_id
_entity_poly.type
_entity_poly.pdbx_seq_one_letter_code
_entity_poly.pdbx_strand_id
1 'polypeptide(L)'
;AQSCQPSFYDGTIIVKKLPYLPRILGRNIGSHRVRVEHFMNHSITTLAKDTPLEEVVKVVTSTDVAEYPLVESTESQILVGIVRRAQLVQALQAEPPSWAPGHQCLQDILAAGCPTEPVTLKLSPETSLHEAQMPSGVV
;
A
#
# COMPACT_ATOMS: atom_id res chain seq x y z
N ALA A 1 42.00 -8.57 6.98
CA ALA A 1 41.63 -7.38 7.78
C ALA A 1 40.10 -7.25 7.94
N GLN A 2 39.32 -7.23 6.85
CA GLN A 2 37.84 -7.12 6.90
C GLN A 2 37.11 -8.31 7.58
N SER A 3 37.77 -9.42 7.82
CA SER A 3 37.20 -10.60 8.50
C SER A 3 37.03 -10.42 10.01
N CYS A 4 37.66 -9.41 10.61
CA CYS A 4 37.74 -9.29 12.07
C CYS A 4 37.04 -8.05 12.61
N GLN A 5 36.92 -6.97 11.83
CA GLN A 5 36.37 -5.70 12.28
C GLN A 5 35.54 -5.05 11.15
N PRO A 6 34.48 -4.29 11.49
CA PRO A 6 33.72 -3.50 10.52
C PRO A 6 34.59 -2.40 9.89
N SER A 7 34.15 -1.85 8.75
CA SER A 7 34.80 -0.68 8.17
C SER A 7 34.68 0.55 9.10
N PHE A 8 35.50 1.58 8.86
CA PHE A 8 35.40 2.85 9.60
C PHE A 8 34.00 3.48 9.51
N TYR A 9 33.38 3.43 8.32
CA TYR A 9 32.04 3.97 8.08
C TYR A 9 30.96 3.13 8.77
N ASP A 10 31.07 1.81 8.73
CA ASP A 10 30.19 0.90 9.45
C ASP A 10 30.25 1.13 10.96
N GLY A 11 31.46 1.34 11.50
CA GLY A 11 31.66 1.72 12.90
C GLY A 11 30.91 3.00 13.26
N THR A 12 30.95 4.01 12.38
CA THR A 12 30.19 5.25 12.57
C THR A 12 28.68 5.01 12.55
N ILE A 13 28.17 4.18 11.63
CA ILE A 13 26.75 3.79 11.56
C ILE A 13 26.32 3.11 12.87
N ILE A 14 27.14 2.19 13.39
CA ILE A 14 26.89 1.49 14.66
C ILE A 14 26.86 2.48 15.82
N VAL A 15 27.91 3.29 15.99
CA VAL A 15 28.06 4.22 17.12
C VAL A 15 26.94 5.27 17.12
N LYS A 16 26.55 5.77 15.94
CA LYS A 16 25.48 6.76 15.80
C LYS A 16 24.07 6.16 15.79
N LYS A 17 23.91 4.84 15.81
CA LYS A 17 22.60 4.15 15.74
C LYS A 17 21.75 4.60 14.55
N LEU A 18 22.37 4.77 13.38
CA LEU A 18 21.64 5.19 12.18
C LEU A 18 20.70 4.06 11.70
N PRO A 19 19.53 4.39 11.12
CA PRO A 19 18.58 3.40 10.61
C PRO A 19 19.10 2.74 9.33
N TYR A 20 19.98 1.76 9.51
CA TYR A 20 20.63 1.01 8.44
C TYR A 20 20.42 -0.48 8.66
N LEU A 21 19.55 -1.10 7.85
CA LEU A 21 19.14 -2.50 8.01
C LEU A 21 20.17 -3.55 7.54
N PRO A 22 20.95 -3.34 6.46
CA PRO A 22 21.89 -4.36 5.98
C PRO A 22 22.85 -4.85 7.06
N ARG A 23 23.26 -6.12 6.95
CA ARG A 23 24.11 -6.76 7.96
C ARG A 23 25.48 -6.05 8.04
N ILE A 24 25.89 -5.70 9.26
CA ILE A 24 27.23 -5.22 9.58
C ILE A 24 27.88 -6.22 10.54
N LEU A 25 29.14 -6.58 10.30
CA LEU A 25 29.89 -7.50 11.16
C LEU A 25 29.99 -6.94 12.59
N GLY A 26 29.77 -7.80 13.59
CA GLY A 26 29.82 -7.41 15.01
C GLY A 26 28.58 -6.66 15.52
N ARG A 27 27.59 -6.37 14.66
CA ARG A 27 26.32 -5.78 15.06
C ARG A 27 25.20 -6.83 15.07
N ASN A 28 24.60 -7.04 16.24
CA ASN A 28 23.40 -7.87 16.40
C ASN A 28 22.20 -6.98 16.73
N ILE A 29 21.18 -7.00 15.87
CA ILE A 29 19.93 -6.22 16.02
C ILE A 29 18.67 -7.10 15.96
N GLY A 30 18.80 -8.43 15.91
CA GLY A 30 17.66 -9.36 15.89
C GLY A 30 16.69 -9.22 14.69
N SER A 31 17.08 -8.49 13.64
CA SER A 31 16.17 -8.08 12.54
C SER A 31 15.64 -9.24 11.70
N HIS A 32 16.28 -10.41 11.74
CA HIS A 32 15.84 -11.63 11.04
C HIS A 32 14.53 -12.21 11.59
N ARG A 33 14.14 -11.84 12.81
CA ARG A 33 12.87 -12.29 13.43
C ARG A 33 11.70 -11.35 13.11
N VAL A 34 11.96 -10.20 12.50
CA VAL A 34 10.93 -9.21 12.17
C VAL A 34 10.31 -9.59 10.81
N ARG A 35 8.98 -9.67 10.79
CA ARG A 35 8.16 -9.94 9.60
C ARG A 35 7.29 -8.73 9.27
N VAL A 36 6.76 -8.69 8.05
CA VAL A 36 5.88 -7.61 7.57
C VAL A 36 4.73 -7.33 8.53
N GLU A 37 4.10 -8.37 9.08
CA GLU A 37 2.99 -8.22 10.04
C GLU A 37 3.35 -7.38 11.29
N HIS A 38 4.62 -7.33 11.67
CA HIS A 38 5.04 -6.57 12.85
C HIS A 38 5.13 -5.06 12.59
N PHE A 39 5.17 -4.62 11.33
CA PHE A 39 5.41 -3.21 10.98
C PHE A 39 4.50 -2.67 9.87
N MET A 40 3.66 -3.50 9.25
CA MET A 40 2.71 -3.06 8.24
C MET A 40 1.70 -2.07 8.81
N ASN A 41 1.27 -1.11 8.00
CA ASN A 41 0.17 -0.24 8.39
C ASN A 41 -1.15 -1.01 8.29
N HIS A 42 -1.83 -1.21 9.42
CA HIS A 42 -3.15 -1.87 9.48
C HIS A 42 -4.31 -0.90 9.23
N SER A 43 -4.08 0.40 9.31
CA SER A 43 -5.09 1.43 9.08
C SER A 43 -5.11 1.82 7.61
N ILE A 44 -5.72 0.95 6.78
CA ILE A 44 -5.91 1.18 5.35
C ILE A 44 -7.35 1.56 5.04
N THR A 45 -7.54 2.42 4.05
CA THR A 45 -8.86 2.81 3.54
C THR A 45 -9.07 2.15 2.19
N THR A 46 -9.83 1.05 2.18
CA THR A 46 -10.18 0.33 0.96
C THR A 46 -11.45 0.91 0.34
N LEU A 47 -11.58 0.75 -0.97
CA LEU A 47 -12.80 1.05 -1.71
C LEU A 47 -13.26 -0.23 -2.39
N ALA A 48 -14.49 -0.65 -2.13
CA ALA A 48 -15.05 -1.85 -2.74
C ALA A 48 -15.93 -1.47 -3.95
N LYS A 49 -16.06 -2.36 -4.92
CA LYS A 49 -16.90 -2.11 -6.10
C LYS A 49 -18.37 -1.84 -5.74
N ASP A 50 -18.86 -2.53 -4.71
CA ASP A 50 -20.20 -2.40 -4.15
C ASP A 50 -20.36 -1.21 -3.17
N THR A 51 -19.29 -0.46 -2.88
CA THR A 51 -19.37 0.71 -1.98
C THR A 51 -20.32 1.78 -2.54
N PRO A 52 -21.33 2.23 -1.79
CA PRO A 52 -22.24 3.29 -2.22
C PRO A 52 -21.51 4.58 -2.57
N LEU A 53 -21.99 5.28 -3.61
CA LEU A 53 -21.32 6.48 -4.11
C LEU A 53 -21.16 7.59 -3.05
N GLU A 54 -22.14 7.76 -2.18
CA GLU A 54 -22.09 8.72 -1.06
C GLU A 54 -20.93 8.41 -0.10
N GLU A 55 -20.68 7.12 0.18
CA GLU A 55 -19.57 6.70 1.01
C GLU A 55 -18.23 6.91 0.30
N VAL A 56 -18.16 6.68 -1.02
CA VAL A 56 -16.96 6.98 -1.82
C VAL A 56 -16.63 8.48 -1.73
N VAL A 57 -17.62 9.35 -1.90
CA VAL A 57 -17.44 10.81 -1.77
C VAL A 57 -16.96 11.17 -0.36
N LYS A 58 -17.56 10.58 0.68
CA LYS A 58 -17.14 10.79 2.07
C LYS A 58 -15.69 10.36 2.29
N VAL A 59 -15.29 9.20 1.79
CA VAL A 59 -13.90 8.70 1.88
C VAL A 59 -12.95 9.65 1.17
N VAL A 60 -13.26 10.04 -0.07
CA VAL A 60 -12.40 10.92 -0.89
C VAL A 60 -12.25 12.32 -0.29
N THR A 61 -13.28 12.83 0.39
CA THR A 61 -13.26 14.15 1.04
C THR A 61 -12.65 14.14 2.45
N SER A 62 -12.74 13.01 3.16
CA SER A 62 -12.21 12.88 4.53
C SER A 62 -10.77 12.36 4.61
N THR A 63 -10.21 11.86 3.50
CA THR A 63 -8.85 11.34 3.44
C THR A 63 -8.00 12.05 2.38
N ASP A 64 -6.70 12.10 2.62
CA ASP A 64 -5.69 12.73 1.74
C ASP A 64 -4.70 11.70 1.17
N VAL A 65 -5.14 10.45 1.02
CA VAL A 65 -4.31 9.40 0.41
C VAL A 65 -4.32 9.54 -1.11
N ALA A 66 -3.17 9.35 -1.75
CA ALA A 66 -3.04 9.49 -3.21
C ALA A 66 -3.77 8.38 -3.97
N GLU A 67 -3.86 7.19 -3.37
CA GLU A 67 -4.33 5.95 -4.00
C GLU A 67 -5.14 5.13 -3.00
N TYR A 68 -6.20 4.49 -3.49
CA TYR A 68 -7.05 3.59 -2.73
C TYR A 68 -6.91 2.16 -3.26
N PRO A 69 -6.70 1.15 -2.39
CA PRO A 69 -6.81 -0.24 -2.78
C PRO A 69 -8.27 -0.54 -3.18
N LEU A 70 -8.45 -1.04 -4.40
CA LEU A 70 -9.75 -1.47 -4.93
C LEU A 70 -9.99 -2.94 -4.60
N VAL A 71 -11.07 -3.22 -3.88
CA VAL A 71 -11.46 -4.59 -3.51
C VAL A 71 -12.73 -5.04 -4.22
N GLU A 72 -12.89 -6.36 -4.38
CA GLU A 72 -14.03 -6.95 -5.10
C GLU A 72 -15.37 -6.63 -4.43
N SER A 73 -15.46 -6.81 -3.11
CA SER A 73 -16.65 -6.46 -2.33
C SER A 73 -16.31 -6.09 -0.89
N THR A 74 -17.24 -5.40 -0.22
CA THR A 74 -17.15 -5.07 1.21
C THR A 74 -16.96 -6.31 2.08
N GLU A 75 -17.59 -7.44 1.72
CA GLU A 75 -17.49 -8.70 2.46
C GLU A 75 -16.16 -9.43 2.22
N SER A 76 -15.73 -9.57 0.95
CA SER A 76 -14.59 -10.42 0.61
C SER A 76 -13.24 -9.74 0.86
N GLN A 77 -13.17 -8.41 0.76
CA GLN A 77 -11.94 -7.61 0.84
C GLN A 77 -10.80 -8.11 -0.08
N ILE A 78 -11.15 -8.82 -1.17
CA ILE A 78 -10.16 -9.33 -2.13
C ILE A 78 -9.64 -8.18 -2.99
N LEU A 79 -8.35 -7.88 -2.90
CA LEU A 79 -7.69 -6.82 -3.66
C LEU A 79 -7.61 -7.14 -5.16
N VAL A 80 -8.27 -6.31 -5.98
CA VAL A 80 -8.35 -6.46 -7.44
C VAL A 80 -7.66 -5.35 -8.22
N GLY A 81 -7.23 -4.27 -7.56
CA GLY A 81 -6.50 -3.19 -8.20
C GLY A 81 -6.26 -2.01 -7.28
N ILE A 82 -5.89 -0.89 -7.89
CA ILE A 82 -5.68 0.40 -7.24
C ILE A 82 -6.46 1.45 -8.05
N VAL A 83 -7.04 2.43 -7.38
CA VAL A 83 -7.62 3.61 -8.02
C VAL A 83 -7.00 4.86 -7.44
N ARG A 84 -6.58 5.80 -8.30
CA ARG A 84 -6.00 7.06 -7.84
C ARG A 84 -7.09 8.03 -7.40
N ARG A 85 -6.84 8.76 -6.31
CA ARG A 85 -7.75 9.78 -5.80
C ARG A 85 -8.08 10.84 -6.85
N ALA A 86 -7.07 11.30 -7.61
CA ALA A 86 -7.27 12.31 -8.64
C ALA A 86 -8.26 11.84 -9.73
N GLN A 87 -8.20 10.57 -10.13
CA GLN A 87 -9.10 9.99 -11.13
C GLN A 87 -10.52 9.85 -10.58
N LEU A 88 -10.68 9.43 -9.32
CA LEU A 88 -11.98 9.39 -8.66
C LEU A 88 -12.60 10.78 -8.54
N VAL A 89 -11.83 11.78 -8.11
CA VAL A 89 -12.31 13.16 -8.00
C VAL A 89 -12.77 13.68 -9.36
N GLN A 90 -12.00 13.42 -10.43
CA GLN A 90 -12.40 13.78 -11.79
C GLN A 90 -13.69 13.06 -12.21
N ALA A 91 -13.79 11.75 -11.99
CA ALA A 91 -14.98 10.98 -12.35
C ALA A 91 -16.24 11.41 -11.58
N LEU A 92 -16.09 11.72 -10.29
CA LEU A 92 -17.16 12.25 -9.44
C LEU A 92 -17.63 13.66 -9.87
N GLN A 93 -16.78 14.43 -10.55
CA GLN A 93 -17.10 15.76 -11.07
C GLN A 93 -17.59 15.75 -12.52
N ALA A 94 -17.23 14.73 -13.31
CA ALA A 94 -17.33 14.76 -14.76
C ALA A 94 -18.74 14.56 -15.34
N GLU A 95 -19.68 13.90 -14.66
CA GLU A 95 -21.10 13.83 -15.08
C GLU A 95 -21.95 13.05 -14.06
N PRO A 96 -23.22 13.44 -13.84
CA PRO A 96 -24.27 12.55 -13.39
C PRO A 96 -25.03 11.98 -14.60
N PRO A 97 -24.62 10.84 -15.20
CA PRO A 97 -25.35 10.25 -16.30
C PRO A 97 -26.64 9.65 -15.75
N SER A 98 -27.75 10.41 -15.83
CA SER A 98 -29.11 9.98 -15.48
C SER A 98 -29.15 9.03 -14.28
N TRP A 99 -28.84 9.53 -13.09
CA TRP A 99 -29.00 8.79 -11.85
C TRP A 99 -30.48 8.43 -11.65
N ALA A 100 -30.88 7.28 -12.17
CA ALA A 100 -32.16 6.68 -11.82
C ALA A 100 -32.17 6.47 -10.29
N PRO A 101 -33.30 6.66 -9.60
CA PRO A 101 -33.40 6.37 -8.17
C PRO A 101 -33.05 4.90 -7.92
N GLY A 102 -31.83 4.66 -7.43
CA GLY A 102 -31.26 3.34 -7.24
C GLY A 102 -29.91 3.45 -6.53
N HIS A 103 -29.53 2.38 -5.81
CA HIS A 103 -28.26 2.30 -5.08
C HIS A 103 -27.07 2.26 -6.06
N GLN A 104 -26.55 3.43 -6.39
CA GLN A 104 -25.32 3.55 -7.16
C GLN A 104 -24.11 3.26 -6.28
N CYS A 105 -23.12 2.62 -6.88
CA CYS A 105 -21.89 2.25 -6.22
C CYS A 105 -20.66 2.50 -7.10
N LEU A 106 -19.49 2.29 -6.53
CA LEU A 106 -18.21 2.55 -7.19
C LEU A 106 -18.08 1.83 -8.54
N GLN A 107 -18.65 0.64 -8.69
CA GLN A 107 -18.63 -0.12 -9.95
C GLN A 107 -19.21 0.66 -11.14
N ASP A 108 -20.17 1.57 -10.90
CA ASP A 108 -20.78 2.39 -11.95
C ASP A 108 -19.77 3.42 -12.49
N ILE A 109 -18.96 4.01 -11.60
CA ILE A 109 -17.85 4.90 -11.99
C ILE A 109 -16.77 4.13 -12.76
N LEU A 110 -16.44 2.92 -12.31
CA LEU A 110 -15.45 2.09 -12.98
C LEU A 110 -15.92 1.68 -14.38
N ALA A 111 -17.20 1.30 -14.52
CA ALA A 111 -17.83 0.98 -15.79
C ALA A 111 -17.90 2.18 -16.75
N ALA A 112 -18.03 3.39 -16.20
CA ALA A 112 -17.95 4.65 -16.96
C ALA A 112 -16.53 4.99 -17.44
N GLY A 113 -15.52 4.16 -17.13
CA GLY A 113 -14.16 4.28 -17.66
C GLY A 113 -13.15 4.90 -16.70
N CYS A 114 -13.45 4.98 -15.39
CA CYS A 114 -12.43 5.35 -14.41
C CYS A 114 -11.30 4.29 -14.41
N PRO A 115 -10.05 4.67 -14.71
CA PRO A 115 -8.95 3.72 -14.84
C PRO A 115 -8.58 3.09 -13.50
N THR A 116 -8.22 1.82 -13.54
CA THR A 116 -7.69 1.05 -12.40
C THR A 116 -6.28 0.58 -12.71
N GLU A 117 -5.38 0.65 -11.74
CA GLU A 117 -4.00 0.17 -11.89
C GLU A 117 -3.84 -1.23 -11.27
N PRO A 118 -3.14 -2.16 -11.95
CA PRO A 118 -2.90 -3.48 -11.39
C PRO A 118 -1.89 -3.43 -10.25
N VAL A 119 -2.09 -4.28 -9.24
CA VAL A 119 -1.11 -4.48 -8.18
C VAL A 119 0.01 -5.37 -8.71
N THR A 120 1.18 -4.80 -8.93
CA THR A 120 2.33 -5.51 -9.55
C THR A 120 3.07 -6.42 -8.58
N LEU A 121 2.99 -6.16 -7.28
CA LEU A 121 3.66 -6.93 -6.25
C LEU A 121 2.79 -6.99 -4.98
N LYS A 122 2.71 -8.17 -4.36
CA LYS A 122 2.04 -8.39 -3.07
C LYS A 122 3.03 -9.03 -2.11
N LEU A 123 3.08 -8.52 -0.89
CA LEU A 123 3.84 -9.11 0.22
C LEU A 123 2.88 -9.88 1.13
N SER A 124 3.35 -10.98 1.72
CA SER A 124 2.59 -11.67 2.77
C SER A 124 2.98 -11.15 4.16
N PRO A 125 2.08 -11.25 5.17
CA PRO A 125 2.40 -10.87 6.55
C PRO A 125 3.62 -11.59 7.12
N GLU A 126 3.87 -12.82 6.66
CA GLU A 126 4.97 -13.67 7.10
C GLU A 126 6.31 -13.34 6.43
N THR A 127 6.30 -12.51 5.37
CA THR A 127 7.51 -12.10 4.64
C THR A 127 8.48 -11.42 5.60
N SER A 128 9.77 -11.75 5.53
CA SER A 128 10.76 -11.17 6.43
C SER A 128 11.04 -9.69 6.11
N LEU A 129 11.46 -8.92 7.10
CA LEU A 129 11.89 -7.54 6.94
C LEU A 129 12.99 -7.38 5.87
N HIS A 130 13.91 -8.35 5.77
CA HIS A 130 15.01 -8.31 4.81
C HIS A 130 14.55 -8.56 3.37
N GLU A 131 13.59 -9.47 3.17
CA GLU A 131 12.98 -9.69 1.86
C GLU A 131 12.13 -8.50 1.42
N ALA A 132 11.38 -7.89 2.34
CA ALA A 132 10.56 -6.71 2.05
C ALA A 132 11.41 -5.47 1.70
N GLN A 133 12.63 -5.35 2.23
CA GLN A 133 13.55 -4.25 1.92
C GLN A 133 14.15 -4.37 0.50
N MET A 134 14.26 -5.60 -0.02
CA MET A 134 14.80 -5.92 -1.33
C MET A 134 13.89 -6.96 -2.01
N PRO A 135 12.66 -6.57 -2.39
CA PRO A 135 11.71 -7.52 -2.94
C PRO A 135 12.24 -8.04 -4.29
N SER A 136 12.48 -9.35 -4.39
CA SER A 136 12.82 -10.01 -5.65
C SER A 136 11.71 -9.76 -6.67
N GLY A 137 11.99 -8.91 -7.67
CA GLY A 137 11.00 -8.42 -8.64
C GLY A 137 11.36 -7.08 -9.26
N VAL A 138 12.33 -6.35 -8.69
CA VAL A 138 13.00 -5.22 -9.37
C VAL A 138 14.26 -5.76 -10.05
N VAL A 139 14.10 -6.24 -11.29
CA VAL A 139 15.19 -6.43 -12.27
C VAL A 139 14.93 -5.47 -13.42
#